data_AF-A0A832LQP5-F1
#
_entry.id   AF-A0A832LQP5-F1
#
_cell.length_a   1.000
_cell.length_b   1.000
_cell.length_c   1.000
_cell.angle_alpha   90.00
_cell.angle_beta   90.00
_cell.angle_gamma   90.00
#
_symmetry.space_group_name_H-M   'P 1'
#
loop_
_entity.id
_entity.type
_entity.pdbx_description
1 polymer ?
#
loop_
_entity_poly.entity_id
_entity_poly.type
_entity_poly.pdbx_seq_one_letter_code
_entity_poly.pdbx_strand_id
1 'polypeptide(L)'
;GFIDGFEVIDDGTKQKEIRIRLKYTSAGDKVIHEIDRASKPGRRIYRKVGDLPRVLNGMGIAVVSTSKGVMSDRRARENNVGGELLCTVL
;
A
#
# COMPACT_ATOMS: atom_id res chain seq x y z
N GLY A 1 9.39 -1.24 -7.86
CA GLY A 1 8.01 -1.45 -7.39
C GLY A 1 7.87 -2.87 -6.88
N PHE A 2 6.80 -3.15 -6.11
CA PHE A 2 6.55 -4.45 -5.46
C PHE A 2 5.92 -5.52 -6.37
N ILE A 3 5.28 -5.09 -7.48
CA ILE A 3 4.67 -5.96 -8.49
C ILE A 3 5.21 -5.58 -9.87
N ASP A 4 5.18 -6.52 -10.81
CA ASP A 4 5.55 -6.25 -12.21
C ASP A 4 4.40 -5.64 -13.00
N GLY A 5 3.15 -5.90 -12.60
CA GLY A 5 2.00 -5.23 -13.16
C GLY A 5 0.69 -5.78 -12.65
N PHE A 6 -0.39 -5.15 -13.09
CA PHE A 6 -1.75 -5.62 -12.88
C PHE A 6 -2.59 -5.32 -14.13
N GLU A 7 -3.68 -6.05 -14.31
CA GLU A 7 -4.68 -5.80 -15.34
C GLU A 7 -6.08 -5.97 -14.75
N VAL A 8 -7.02 -5.17 -15.23
CA VAL A 8 -8.43 -5.30 -14.89
C VAL A 8 -9.09 -6.11 -15.99
N ILE A 9 -9.65 -7.26 -15.63
CA ILE A 9 -10.30 -8.16 -16.57
C ILE A 9 -11.80 -7.94 -16.45
N ASP A 10 -12.41 -7.65 -17.59
CA ASP A 10 -13.84 -7.49 -17.74
C ASP A 10 -14.36 -8.67 -18.57
N ASP A 11 -14.93 -9.66 -17.89
CA ASP A 11 -15.47 -10.88 -18.48
C ASP A 11 -16.99 -10.78 -18.72
N GLY A 12 -17.55 -9.57 -18.62
CA GLY A 12 -18.99 -9.32 -18.73
C GLY A 12 -19.78 -9.63 -17.45
N THR A 13 -19.12 -10.00 -16.35
CA THR A 13 -19.78 -10.09 -15.04
C THR A 13 -19.97 -8.71 -14.40
N LYS A 14 -20.82 -8.64 -13.36
CA LYS A 14 -21.02 -7.39 -12.61
C LYS A 14 -19.77 -6.89 -11.88
N GLN A 15 -18.79 -7.76 -11.63
CA GLN A 15 -17.65 -7.46 -10.77
C GLN A 15 -16.35 -7.83 -11.46
N LYS A 16 -15.58 -6.81 -11.81
CA LYS A 16 -14.32 -6.98 -12.56
C LYS A 16 -13.27 -7.70 -11.71
N GLU A 17 -12.45 -8.50 -12.35
CA GLU A 17 -11.31 -9.14 -11.72
C GLU A 17 -10.05 -8.27 -11.81
N ILE A 18 -9.17 -8.36 -10.80
CA ILE A 18 -7.85 -7.74 -10.83
C ILE A 18 -6.82 -8.86 -10.85
N ARG A 19 -6.16 -9.05 -12.00
CA ARG A 19 -5.05 -10.00 -12.12
C ARG A 19 -3.73 -9.29 -11.85
N ILE A 20 -2.96 -9.78 -10.89
CA ILE A 20 -1.70 -9.19 -10.43
C ILE A 20 -0.54 -10.10 -10.83
N ARG A 21 0.49 -9.55 -11.45
CA ARG A 21 1.76 -10.23 -11.73
C ARG A 21 2.76 -9.88 -10.63
N LEU A 22 3.04 -10.87 -9.78
CA LEU A 22 4.01 -10.73 -8.69
C LEU A 22 5.42 -10.61 -9.24
N LYS A 23 6.24 -9.82 -8.54
CA LYS A 23 7.64 -9.61 -8.87
C LYS A 23 8.54 -10.51 -8.04
N TYR A 24 9.53 -11.10 -8.69
CA TYR A 24 10.60 -11.89 -8.08
C TYR A 24 11.97 -11.34 -8.51
N THR A 25 13.01 -11.62 -7.72
CA THR A 25 14.39 -11.31 -8.09
C THR A 25 14.87 -12.25 -9.19
N SER A 26 16.01 -11.94 -9.83
CA SER A 26 16.64 -12.83 -10.81
C SER A 26 17.04 -14.19 -10.23
N ALA A 27 17.21 -14.28 -8.90
CA ALA A 27 17.49 -15.51 -8.19
C ALA A 27 16.22 -16.29 -7.79
N GLY A 28 15.03 -15.72 -8.05
CA GLY A 28 13.74 -16.32 -7.70
C GLY A 28 13.18 -15.92 -6.32
N ASP A 29 13.87 -15.03 -5.59
CA ASP A 29 13.40 -14.57 -4.28
C ASP A 29 12.19 -13.64 -4.39
N LYS A 30 11.31 -13.68 -3.40
CA LYS A 30 10.15 -12.78 -3.31
C LYS A 30 10.60 -11.34 -3.04
N VAL A 31 10.00 -10.38 -3.76
CA VAL A 31 10.22 -8.94 -3.50
C VAL A 31 9.34 -8.42 -2.36
N ILE A 32 8.17 -9.03 -2.15
CA ILE A 32 7.28 -8.70 -1.03
C ILE A 32 7.54 -9.71 0.09
N HIS A 33 8.02 -9.23 1.23
CA HIS A 33 8.28 -10.06 2.40
C HIS A 33 7.06 -10.14 3.32
N GLU A 34 6.39 -9.01 3.54
CA GLU A 34 5.26 -8.89 4.47
C GLU A 34 4.26 -7.84 3.97
N ILE A 35 2.96 -8.10 4.17
CA ILE A 35 1.89 -7.11 4.03
C ILE A 35 1.06 -7.18 5.31
N ASP A 36 1.05 -6.11 6.10
CA ASP A 36 0.23 -6.03 7.31
C ASP A 36 -0.86 -4.96 7.20
N ARG A 37 -2.09 -5.34 7.54
CA ARG A 37 -3.26 -4.46 7.53
C ARG A 37 -3.36 -3.75 8.88
N ALA A 38 -3.00 -2.47 8.91
CA ALA A 38 -3.06 -1.65 10.11
C ALA A 38 -4.50 -1.26 10.49
N SER A 39 -5.21 -0.53 9.61
CA SER A 39 -6.60 -0.12 9.86
C SER A 39 -7.59 -1.23 9.47
N LYS A 40 -8.33 -1.76 10.44
CA LYS A 40 -9.30 -2.86 10.27
C LYS A 40 -10.72 -2.35 10.59
N PRO A 41 -11.81 -2.98 10.09
CA PRO A 41 -13.17 -2.51 10.33
C PRO A 41 -13.52 -2.31 11.82
N GLY A 42 -13.04 -3.18 12.70
CA GLY A 42 -13.26 -3.07 14.16
C GLY A 42 -12.38 -2.03 14.87
N ARG A 43 -11.31 -1.54 14.23
CA ARG A 43 -10.48 -0.46 14.75
C ARG A 43 -9.79 0.30 13.63
N ARG A 44 -10.33 1.49 13.32
CA ARG A 44 -9.74 2.39 12.34
C ARG A 44 -8.53 3.10 12.92
N ILE A 45 -7.45 3.19 12.12
CA ILE A 45 -6.20 3.85 12.54
C ILE A 45 -5.99 5.09 11.69
N TYR A 46 -6.11 6.25 12.30
CA TYR A 46 -5.81 7.55 11.69
C TYR A 46 -4.56 8.14 12.31
N ARG A 47 -3.73 8.78 11.50
CA ARG A 47 -2.47 9.41 11.93
C ARG A 47 -2.32 10.78 11.28
N LYS A 48 -1.80 11.73 12.06
CA LYS A 48 -1.28 12.99 11.50
C LYS A 48 -0.01 12.68 10.71
N VAL A 49 0.36 13.58 9.80
CA VAL A 49 1.54 13.43 8.93
C VAL A 49 2.84 13.20 9.71
N GLY A 50 3.02 13.86 10.87
CA GLY A 50 4.17 13.68 11.75
C GLY A 50 4.23 12.31 12.44
N ASP A 51 3.07 11.67 12.62
CA ASP A 51 2.93 10.38 13.31
C ASP A 51 2.86 9.19 12.35
N LEU A 52 3.02 9.43 11.04
CA LEU A 52 3.06 8.36 10.06
C LEU A 52 4.30 7.49 10.32
N PRO A 53 4.16 6.15 10.35
CA PRO A 53 5.28 5.26 10.62
C PRO A 53 6.29 5.32 9.46
N ARG A 54 7.56 5.02 9.77
CA ARG A 54 8.59 4.70 8.78
C ARG A 54 8.80 3.20 8.79
N VAL A 55 8.32 2.51 7.77
CA VAL A 55 8.42 1.05 7.66
C VAL A 55 9.88 0.67 7.37
N LEU A 56 10.50 -0.13 8.23
CA LEU A 56 11.93 -0.47 8.21
C LEU A 56 12.86 0.72 7.88
N ASN A 57 12.74 1.81 8.66
CA ASN A 57 13.55 3.02 8.44
C ASN A 57 13.47 3.58 7.00
N GLY A 58 12.37 3.31 6.31
CA GLY A 58 12.12 3.76 4.95
C GLY A 58 12.39 2.73 3.86
N MET A 59 12.81 1.49 4.17
CA MET A 59 12.93 0.44 3.14
C MET A 59 11.56 -0.05 2.64
N GLY A 60 10.57 -0.10 3.54
CA GLY A 60 9.18 -0.40 3.18
C GLY A 60 8.34 0.86 2.92
N ILE A 61 7.05 0.65 2.68
CA ILE A 61 6.08 1.74 2.53
C ILE A 61 4.88 1.57 3.46
N ALA A 62 4.32 2.69 3.89
CA ALA A 62 2.98 2.72 4.47
C ALA A 62 2.01 3.30 3.46
N VAL A 63 0.86 2.63 3.26
CA VAL A 63 -0.21 3.10 2.37
C VAL A 63 -1.22 3.87 3.20
N VAL A 64 -1.45 5.13 2.83
CA VAL A 64 -2.28 6.07 3.58
C VAL A 64 -3.41 6.57 2.69
N SER A 65 -4.65 6.44 3.17
CA SER A 65 -5.81 7.10 2.57
C SER A 65 -5.92 8.52 3.12
N THR A 66 -5.80 9.51 2.26
CA THR A 66 -5.81 10.94 2.63
C THR A 66 -6.98 11.66 1.94
N SER A 67 -7.23 12.91 2.31
CA SER A 67 -8.20 13.77 1.61
C SER A 67 -7.84 14.07 0.15
N LYS A 68 -6.59 13.81 -0.26
CA LYS A 68 -6.09 13.98 -1.63
C LYS A 68 -5.95 12.65 -2.39
N GLY A 69 -6.53 11.57 -1.85
CA GLY A 69 -6.45 10.21 -2.41
C GLY A 69 -5.49 9.29 -1.65
N VAL A 70 -5.31 8.08 -2.17
CA VAL A 70 -4.45 7.06 -1.57
C VAL A 70 -3.01 7.24 -2.06
N MET A 71 -2.06 7.30 -1.13
CA MET A 71 -0.64 7.51 -1.45
C MET A 71 0.29 6.85 -0.44
N SER A 72 1.58 6.84 -0.74
CA SER A 72 2.60 6.39 0.21
C SER A 72 2.80 7.42 1.33
N ASP A 73 3.30 6.95 2.46
CA ASP A 73 3.72 7.79 3.59
C ASP A 73 4.75 8.85 3.21
N ARG A 74 5.64 8.57 2.25
CA ARG A 74 6.58 9.56 1.70
C ARG A 74 5.84 10.70 1.01
N ARG A 75 4.93 10.39 0.09
CA ARG A 75 4.10 11.40 -0.61
C ARG A 75 3.19 12.14 0.36
N ALA A 76 2.66 11.47 1.37
CA ALA A 76 1.83 12.10 2.40
C ALA A 76 2.63 13.16 3.19
N ARG A 77 3.90 12.86 3.52
CA ARG A 77 4.81 13.84 4.15
C ARG A 77 5.17 15.00 3.23
N GLU A 78 5.48 14.74 1.97
CA GLU A 78 5.73 15.78 0.95
C GLU A 78 4.54 16.72 0.79
N ASN A 79 3.32 16.19 0.85
CA ASN A 79 2.07 16.95 0.72
C ASN A 79 1.55 17.51 2.05
N ASN A 80 2.28 17.33 3.15
CA ASN A 80 1.92 17.70 4.52
C ASN A 80 0.48 17.27 4.92
N VAL A 81 0.10 16.03 4.59
CA VAL A 81 -1.26 15.52 4.80
C VAL A 81 -1.24 14.21 5.59
N GLY A 82 -2.13 14.09 6.58
CA GLY A 82 -2.37 12.86 7.34
C GLY A 82 -3.49 12.01 6.72
N GLY A 83 -3.90 10.96 7.42
CA GLY A 83 -4.98 10.11 6.92
C GLY A 83 -5.17 8.80 7.66
N GLU A 84 -5.94 7.89 7.07
CA GLU A 84 -6.10 6.51 7.54
C GLU A 84 -4.90 5.68 7.11
N LEU A 85 -4.21 5.05 8.05
CA LEU A 85 -3.13 4.11 7.78
C LEU A 85 -3.73 2.75 7.38
N LEU A 86 -3.78 2.46 6.09
CA LEU A 86 -4.43 1.26 5.57
C LEU A 86 -3.60 0.02 5.86
N CYS A 87 -2.37 -0.01 5.37
CA CYS A 87 -1.45 -1.14 5.50
C CYS A 87 0.01 -0.70 5.40
N THR A 88 0.89 -1.63 5.73
CA THR A 88 2.33 -1.53 5.49
C THR A 88 2.77 -2.67 4.59
N VAL A 89 3.80 -2.41 3.77
CA VAL A 89 4.37 -3.39 2.85
C VAL A 89 5.89 -3.39 3.02
N LEU A 90 6.45 -4.58 3.15
CA LEU A 90 7.87 -4.88 3.31
C LEU A 90 8.48 -5.51 2.07
#